data_AF-A0A2T0LG41-F1
#
_entry.id   AF-A0A2T0LG41-F1
#
_cell.length_a   1.000
_cell.length_b   1.000
_cell.length_c   1.000
_cell.angle_alpha   90.00
_cell.angle_beta   90.00
_cell.angle_gamma   90.00
#
_symmetry.space_group_name_H-M   'P 1'
#
loop_
_entity.id
_entity.type
_entity.pdbx_description
1 polymer ?
#
loop_
_entity_poly.entity_id
_entity_poly.type
_entity_poly.pdbx_seq_one_letter_code
_entity_poly.pdbx_strand_id
1 'polypeptide(L)' 'MKEPIRNGKLWLVFGILFFLSVPWYLPVGSFEPVILGFPYWVIIVLLGSAAISLFLTYVLKYEWDMEGDGEKEERL' A
#
# COMPACT_ATOMS: atom_id res chain seq x y z
N MET A 1 -16.70 16.85 -2.91
CA MET A 1 -15.40 16.91 -2.21
C MET A 1 -15.40 15.97 -1.00
N LYS A 2 -15.31 14.67 -1.27
CA LYS A 2 -15.10 13.65 -0.24
C LYS A 2 -13.58 13.54 -0.06
N GLU A 3 -13.05 14.11 1.01
CA GLU A 3 -11.61 14.06 1.27
C GLU A 3 -11.25 12.70 1.88
N PRO A 4 -10.45 11.86 1.20
CA PRO A 4 -10.10 10.53 1.73
C PRO A 4 -9.30 10.60 3.03
N ILE A 5 -8.65 11.74 3.32
CA ILE A 5 -7.95 12.01 4.59
C ILE A 5 -8.91 11.98 5.80
N ARG A 6 -10.22 12.26 5.62
CA ARG A 6 -11.21 12.23 6.70
C ARG A 6 -11.76 10.84 7.01
N ASN A 7 -11.45 9.84 6.18
CA ASN A 7 -11.85 8.45 6.42
C ASN A 7 -10.81 7.73 7.28
N GLY A 8 -10.95 7.79 8.60
CA GLY A 8 -10.04 7.14 9.55
C GLY A 8 -9.84 5.63 9.33
N LYS A 9 -10.79 4.95 8.66
CA LYS A 9 -10.64 3.55 8.24
C LYS A 9 -9.52 3.34 7.22
N LEU A 10 -9.32 4.28 6.29
CA LEU A 10 -8.25 4.17 5.28
C LEU A 10 -6.87 4.25 5.93
N TRP A 11 -6.70 5.15 6.89
CA TRP A 11 -5.47 5.26 7.68
C TRP A 11 -5.20 4.01 8.52
N LEU A 12 -6.24 3.40 9.08
CA LEU A 12 -6.09 2.16 9.84
C LEU A 12 -5.63 1.00 8.94
N VAL A 13 -6.24 0.83 7.76
CA VAL A 13 -5.83 -0.20 6.78
C VAL A 13 -4.40 0.06 6.30
N PHE A 14 -4.08 1.32 5.96
CA PHE A 14 -2.73 1.70 5.55
C PHE A 14 -1.70 1.40 6.64
N GLY A 15 -2.00 1.78 7.89
CA GLY A 15 -1.13 1.51 9.03
C GLY A 15 -0.87 0.01 9.23
N ILE A 16 -1.90 -0.83 9.10
CA ILE A 16 -1.76 -2.28 9.18
C ILE A 16 -0.88 -2.82 8.04
N LEU A 17 -1.15 -2.40 6.79
CA LEU A 17 -0.36 -2.83 5.64
C LEU A 17 1.12 -2.42 5.78
N PHE A 18 1.37 -1.22 6.27
CA PHE A 18 2.72 -0.73 6.54
C PHE A 18 3.41 -1.51 7.66
N PHE A 19 2.70 -1.80 8.75
CA PHE A 19 3.27 -2.57 9.86
C PHE A 19 3.56 -4.02 9.48
N LEU A 20 2.78 -4.60 8.56
CA LEU A 20 3.01 -5.95 8.04
C LEU A 20 4.10 -6.01 6.97
N SER A 21 4.31 -4.92 6.23
CA SER A 21 5.37 -4.87 5.20
C SER A 21 6.77 -4.85 5.81
N VAL A 22 6.90 -4.34 7.04
CA VAL A 22 8.16 -4.33 7.79
C VAL A 22 8.24 -5.59 8.66
N PRO A 23 9.28 -6.43 8.52
CA PRO A 23 9.40 -7.67 9.30
C PRO A 23 9.96 -7.44 10.71
N TRP A 24 9.39 -6.51 11.49
CA TRP A 24 9.81 -6.21 12.87
C TRP A 24 9.55 -7.37 13.85
N TYR A 25 8.63 -8.26 13.49
CA TYR A 25 8.27 -9.45 14.25
C TYR A 25 9.25 -10.61 14.04
N LEU A 26 10.27 -10.44 13.18
CA LEU A 26 11.30 -11.45 12.96
C LEU A 26 12.49 -11.27 13.91
N PRO A 27 13.07 -12.36 14.42
CA PRO A 27 14.29 -12.29 15.22
C PRO A 27 15.44 -11.63 14.44
N VAL A 28 16.21 -10.81 15.13
CA VAL A 28 17.44 -10.20 14.58
C VAL A 28 18.39 -11.32 14.16
N GLY A 29 18.77 -11.34 12.88
CA GLY A 29 19.60 -12.42 12.32
C GLY A 29 18.83 -13.58 11.68
N SER A 30 17.51 -13.47 11.51
CA SER A 30 16.70 -14.44 10.75
C SER A 30 16.97 -14.33 9.24
N PHE A 31 18.10 -14.90 8.81
CA PHE A 31 18.44 -15.05 7.39
C PHE A 31 17.91 -16.35 6.81
N GLU A 32 17.59 -17.31 7.68
CA GLU A 32 17.04 -18.60 7.28
C GLU A 32 15.50 -18.63 7.45
N PRO A 33 14.78 -19.27 6.51
CA PRO A 33 15.27 -19.87 5.27
C PRO A 33 15.61 -18.84 4.19
N VAL A 34 16.71 -19.09 3.45
CA VAL A 34 17.08 -18.35 2.26
C VAL A 34 16.35 -18.97 1.06
N ILE A 35 15.47 -18.21 0.44
CA ILE A 35 14.72 -18.59 -0.76
C ILE A 35 15.36 -17.88 -1.96
N LEU A 36 15.83 -18.64 -2.95
CA LEU A 36 16.43 -18.11 -4.18
C LEU A 36 17.64 -17.18 -3.94
N GLY A 37 18.39 -17.37 -2.86
CA GLY A 37 19.52 -16.51 -2.50
C GLY A 37 19.16 -15.26 -1.68
N PHE A 38 17.87 -15.04 -1.41
CA PHE A 38 17.39 -13.96 -0.57
C PHE A 38 16.70 -14.51 0.69
N PRO A 39 16.82 -13.85 1.84
CA PRO A 39 16.03 -14.22 3.01
C PRO A 39 14.52 -14.17 2.69
N TYR A 40 13.73 -15.09 3.24
CA TYR A 40 12.28 -15.13 2.99
C TYR A 40 11.55 -13.81 3.28
N TRP A 41 12.07 -13.00 4.22
CA TRP A 41 11.51 -11.70 4.55
C TRP A 41 11.57 -10.70 3.39
N VAL A 42 12.44 -10.92 2.40
CA VAL A 42 12.47 -10.10 1.17
C VAL A 42 11.16 -10.26 0.39
N ILE A 43 10.60 -11.47 0.33
CA ILE A 43 9.32 -11.73 -0.33
C ILE A 43 8.19 -11.01 0.42
N ILE A 44 8.25 -11.01 1.76
CA ILE A 44 7.27 -10.30 2.60
C ILE A 44 7.30 -8.80 2.32
N VAL A 45 8.49 -8.20 2.25
CA VAL A 45 8.66 -6.76 1.95
C VAL A 45 8.17 -6.45 0.53
N LEU A 46 8.46 -7.31 -0.44
CA LEU A 46 7.98 -7.14 -1.83
C LEU A 46 6.46 -7.21 -1.92
N LEU A 47 5.84 -8.23 -1.32
CA LEU A 47 4.39 -8.38 -1.29
C LEU A 47 3.73 -7.23 -0.52
N GLY A 48 4.30 -6.82 0.61
CA GLY A 48 3.83 -5.66 1.37
C GLY A 48 3.90 -4.36 0.57
N SER A 49 4.99 -4.14 -0.17
CA SER A 49 5.14 -2.96 -1.04
C SER A 49 4.12 -2.97 -2.19
N ALA A 50 3.91 -4.12 -2.82
CA ALA A 50 2.90 -4.29 -3.87
C ALA A 50 1.48 -4.06 -3.32
N ALA A 51 1.16 -4.61 -2.14
CA ALA A 51 -0.12 -4.42 -1.48
C ALA A 51 -0.38 -2.95 -1.14
N ILE A 52 0.62 -2.23 -0.63
CA ILE A 52 0.54 -0.78 -0.36
C ILE A 52 0.30 -0.01 -1.66
N SER A 53 1.03 -0.32 -2.73
CA SER A 53 0.85 0.33 -4.04
C SER A 53 -0.55 0.11 -4.62
N LEU A 54 -1.06 -1.12 -4.56
CA LEU A 54 -2.44 -1.44 -4.98
C LEU A 54 -3.48 -0.72 -4.11
N PHE A 55 -3.26 -0.68 -2.79
CA PHE A 55 -4.14 0.01 -1.87
C PHE A 55 -4.19 1.52 -2.16
N LEU A 56 -3.03 2.17 -2.35
CA LEU A 56 -2.98 3.58 -2.74
C LEU A 56 -3.67 3.82 -4.08
N THR A 57 -3.45 2.96 -5.07
CA THR A 57 -4.12 3.03 -6.37
C THR A 57 -5.63 2.91 -6.23
N TYR A 58 -6.11 1.99 -5.39
CA TYR A 58 -7.53 1.84 -5.06
C TYR A 58 -8.10 3.09 -4.39
N VAL A 59 -7.40 3.65 -3.40
CA VAL A 59 -7.82 4.88 -2.71
C VAL A 59 -7.92 6.04 -3.69
N LEU A 60 -6.93 6.22 -4.56
CA LEU A 60 -6.93 7.27 -5.58
C LEU A 60 -8.03 7.10 -6.62
N LYS A 61 -8.43 5.86 -6.95
CA LYS A 61 -9.46 5.60 -7.96
C LYS A 61 -10.89 5.70 -7.42
N TYR A 62 -11.12 5.23 -6.19
CA TYR A 62 -12.47 5.02 -5.66
C TYR A 62 -12.84 5.93 -4.48
N GLU A 63 -11.85 6.40 -3.71
CA GLU A 63 -12.09 7.27 -2.54
C GLU A 63 -11.68 8.72 -2.78
N TRP A 64 -10.78 8.96 -3.74
CA TRP A 64 -10.52 10.29 -4.27
C TRP A 64 -11.55 10.59 -5.38
N ASP A 65 -12.38 11.60 -5.12
CA ASP A 65 -13.36 12.16 -6.05
C ASP A 65 -12.63 12.88 -7.20
N MET A 66 -12.06 12.11 -8.14
CA MET A 66 -11.47 12.64 -9.39
C MET A 66 -12.54 13.02 -10.44
N GLU A 67 -13.83 12.88 -10.10
CA GLU A 67 -14.95 13.23 -10.99
C GLU A 67 -15.00 14.73 -11.33
N GLY A 68 -14.19 15.56 -10.64
CA GLY A 68 -14.01 16.98 -10.95
C GLY A 68 -12.90 17.33 -11.96
N ASP A 69 -12.03 16.39 -12.36
CA ASP A 69 -10.86 16.67 -13.23
C ASP A 69 -10.90 16.00 -14.61
N GLY A 70 -11.84 15.09 -14.86
CA GLY A 70 -12.01 14.39 -16.14
C GLY A 70 -12.90 15.10 -17.18
N GLU A 71 -13.65 16.13 -16.80
CA GLU A 71 -14.61 16.81 -17.70
C GLU A 71 -14.05 18.01 -18.50
N LYS A 72 -12.71 18.21 -18.52
CA LYS A 72 -12.11 19.39 -19.20
C LYS A 72 -11.30 19.09 -20.47
N GLU A 73 -11.02 17.83 -20.82
CA GLU A 73 -10.19 17.51 -22.00
C GLU A 73 -10.96 17.22 -23.31
N GLU A 74 -12.29 17.14 -23.29
CA GLU A 74 -13.09 16.85 -24.51
C GLU A 74 -13.89 18.05 -25.08
N ARG A 75 -13.55 19.28 -24.68
CA ARG A 75 -14.14 20.51 -25.26
C ARG A 75 -13.08 21.58 -25.52
N LEU A 76 -12.19 21.34 -26.49
CA LEU A 76 -11.42 22.37 -27.18
C LEU A 76 -11.46 22.14 -28.70
#